data_AF-A0A955Q5Q4-F1
#
_entry.id   AF-A0A955Q5Q4-F1
#
_cell.length_a   1.000
_cell.length_b   1.000
_cell.length_c   1.000
_cell.angle_alpha   90.00
_cell.angle_beta   90.00
_cell.angle_gamma   90.00
#
_symmetry.space_group_name_H-M   'P 1'
#
loop_
_entity.id
_entity.type
_entity.pdbx_description
1 polymer ?
#
loop_
_entity_poly.entity_id
_entity_poly.type
_entity_poly.pdbx_seq_one_letter_code
_entity_poly.pdbx_strand_id
1 'polypeptide(L)' 'MNPRILSLGSVNVDIQLRADRWPEAGETLLGQDFFMAGGGKAANVAWLACHLGIEAQVIGYVGSDSLQ' A
#
# COMPACT_ATOMS: atom_id res chain seq x y z
N MET A 1 22.53 8.28 -19.43
CA MET A 1 22.23 7.60 -18.15
C MET A 1 20.74 7.43 -18.07
N ASN A 2 20.22 6.25 -17.72
CA ASN A 2 18.79 6.09 -17.49
C ASN A 2 18.44 6.72 -16.12
N PRO A 3 17.36 7.50 -16.00
CA PRO A 3 16.94 8.03 -14.72
C PRO A 3 16.60 6.88 -13.76
N ARG A 4 16.92 7.08 -12.47
CA ARG A 4 16.58 6.15 -11.39
C ARG A 4 15.77 6.89 -10.33
N ILE A 5 14.79 6.22 -9.75
CA ILE A 5 13.95 6.77 -8.68
C ILE A 5 14.28 6.07 -7.36
N LEU A 6 14.62 6.85 -6.33
CA LEU A 6 14.75 6.36 -4.97
C LEU A 6 13.61 6.94 -4.13
N SER A 7 12.75 6.07 -3.60
CA SER A 7 11.65 6.45 -2.71
C SER A 7 12.02 6.11 -1.26
N LEU A 8 11.98 7.10 -0.38
CA LEU A 8 12.22 6.92 1.06
C LEU A 8 10.92 7.15 1.82
N GLY A 9 10.50 6.17 2.63
CA GLY A 9 9.36 6.35 3.51
C GLY A 9 8.53 5.10 3.76
N SER A 10 7.21 5.27 3.81
CA SER A 10 6.31 4.24 4.29
C SER A 10 6.15 3.07 3.32
N VAL A 11 6.18 1.88 3.91
CA VAL A 11 5.77 0.60 3.35
C VAL A 11 4.79 0.01 4.36
N ASN A 12 3.62 -0.40 3.92
CA ASN A 12 2.61 -0.99 4.79
C ASN A 12 1.80 -2.04 4.03
N VAL A 13 0.97 -2.78 4.77
CA VAL A 13 -0.10 -3.58 4.19
C VAL A 13 -1.38 -2.76 4.25
N ASP A 14 -1.98 -2.51 3.09
CA ASP A 14 -3.29 -1.90 2.99
C ASP A 14 -4.34 -2.98 3.21
N ILE A 15 -5.13 -2.82 4.28
CA ILE A 15 -6.29 -3.66 4.58
C ILE A 15 -7.53 -2.93 4.08
N GLN A 16 -8.20 -3.50 3.09
CA GLN A 16 -9.35 -2.90 2.44
C GLN A 16 -10.59 -3.76 2.70
N LEU A 17 -11.67 -3.10 3.14
CA LEU A 17 -12.98 -3.70 3.31
C LEU A 17 -13.98 -2.94 2.44
N ARG A 18 -14.76 -3.67 1.63
CA ARG A 18 -15.89 -3.10 0.91
C ARG A 18 -17.18 -3.32 1.71
N ALA A 19 -17.99 -2.28 1.81
CA ALA A 19 -19.34 -2.32 2.35
C ALA A 19 -20.26 -1.45 1.49
N ASP A 20 -21.59 -1.63 1.62
CA ASP A 20 -22.58 -0.87 0.84
C ASP A 20 -22.50 0.65 1.07
N ARG A 21 -22.03 1.06 2.24
CA ARG A 21 -21.88 2.46 2.64
C ARG A 21 -20.88 2.60 3.79
N TRP A 22 -20.60 3.83 4.16
CA TRP A 22 -19.92 4.12 5.42
C TRP A 22 -20.79 3.76 6.62
N PRO A 23 -20.21 3.19 7.70
CA PRO A 23 -20.93 2.95 8.93
C PRO A 23 -21.20 4.25 9.68
N GLU A 24 -22.35 4.31 10.36
CA GLU A 24 -22.64 5.38 11.32
C GLU A 24 -21.91 5.15 12.66
N ALA A 25 -21.85 6.19 13.49
CA ALA A 25 -21.21 6.08 14.80
C ALA A 25 -21.89 5.01 15.69
N GLY A 26 -21.12 4.00 16.10
CA GLY A 26 -21.61 2.90 16.94
C GLY A 26 -22.30 1.77 16.18
N GLU A 27 -22.41 1.86 14.85
CA GLU A 27 -23.02 0.83 14.03
C GLU A 27 -22.05 -0.33 13.73
N THR A 28 -22.58 -1.54 13.63
CA THR A 28 -21.90 -2.69 13.00
C THR A 28 -22.52 -2.97 11.64
N LEU A 29 -21.73 -2.82 10.57
CA LEU A 29 -22.15 -3.05 9.18
C LEU A 29 -21.46 -4.29 8.61
N LEU A 30 -22.22 -5.12 7.87
CA LEU A 30 -21.67 -6.31 7.22
C LEU A 30 -20.79 -5.89 6.02
N GLY A 31 -19.54 -6.36 6.02
CA GLY A 31 -18.65 -6.22 4.87
C GLY A 31 -18.99 -7.23 3.77
N GLN A 32 -18.81 -6.83 2.51
CA GLN A 32 -19.03 -7.68 1.34
C GLN A 32 -17.74 -8.36 0.90
N ASP A 33 -16.61 -7.65 0.98
CA ASP A 33 -15.33 -8.14 0.49
C ASP A 33 -14.20 -7.62 1.34
N PHE A 34 -13.15 -8.43 1.43
CA PHE A 34 -11.94 -8.15 2.17
C PHE A 34 -10.74 -8.40 1.27
N PHE A 35 -9.79 -7.48 1.27
CA PHE A 35 -8.57 -7.57 0.48
C PHE A 35 -7.37 -7.02 1.25
N MET A 36 -6.25 -7.70 1.13
CA MET A 36 -4.96 -7.25 1.65
C MET A 36 -4.00 -7.04 0.49
N ALA A 37 -3.35 -5.89 0.46
CA ALA A 37 -2.39 -5.52 -0.57
C ALA A 37 -1.13 -4.91 0.03
N GLY A 38 -0.03 -4.94 -0.71
CA GLY A 38 1.09 -4.04 -0.43
C GLY A 38 0.68 -2.60 -0.66
N GLY A 39 1.14 -1.70 0.20
CA GLY A 39 0.84 -0.28 0.17
C GLY A 39 2.00 0.57 0.66
N GLY A 40 1.72 1.87 0.76
CA GLY A 40 2.63 2.85 1.32
C GLY A 40 3.09 3.81 0.26
N LYS A 41 3.21 5.09 0.62
CA LYS A 41 3.47 6.15 -0.36
C LYS A 41 4.81 5.91 -1.08
N ALA A 42 5.84 5.51 -0.34
CA ALA A 42 7.14 5.22 -0.93
C ALA A 42 7.10 3.96 -1.81
N ALA A 43 6.43 2.90 -1.34
CA ALA A 43 6.25 1.67 -2.12
C ALA A 43 5.46 1.92 -3.43
N ASN A 44 4.34 2.64 -3.35
CA ASN A 44 3.46 2.91 -4.49
C ASN A 44 4.15 3.79 -5.55
N VAL A 45 4.93 4.79 -5.14
CA VAL A 45 5.70 5.63 -6.09
C VAL A 45 6.77 4.81 -6.81
N ALA A 46 7.52 3.98 -6.09
CA ALA A 46 8.53 3.13 -6.70
C ALA A 46 7.90 2.05 -7.62
N TRP A 47 6.76 1.48 -7.22
CA TRP A 47 6.01 0.56 -8.07
C TRP A 47 5.57 1.22 -9.37
N LEU A 48 5.01 2.45 -9.30
CA LEU A 48 4.59 3.20 -10.47
C LEU A 48 5.78 3.54 -11.39
N ALA A 49 6.92 3.92 -10.81
CA ALA A 49 8.15 4.14 -11.57
C ALA A 49 8.59 2.90 -12.35
N CYS A 50 8.64 1.74 -11.69
CA CYS A 50 8.92 0.45 -12.33
C CYS A 50 7.88 0.11 -13.42
N HIS A 51 6.60 0.37 -13.16
CA HIS A 51 5.51 0.16 -14.13
C HIS A 51 5.69 1.00 -15.41
N LEU A 52 6.31 2.18 -15.29
CA LEU A 52 6.65 3.06 -16.41
C LEU A 52 8.02 2.74 -17.05
N GLY A 53 8.68 1.65 -16.66
CA GLY A 53 9.97 1.22 -17.20
C GLY A 53 11.18 1.97 -16.63
N ILE A 54 11.02 2.68 -15.51
CA ILE A 54 12.09 3.39 -14.81
C ILE A 54 12.61 2.51 -13.68
N GLU A 55 13.93 2.36 -13.57
CA GLU A 55 14.55 1.63 -12.45
C GLU A 55 14.24 2.38 -11.14
N ALA A 56 13.67 1.68 -10.16
CA ALA A 56 13.32 2.26 -8.87
C ALA A 56 13.76 1.40 -7.68
N GLN A 57 14.05 2.06 -6.57
CA GLN A 57 14.38 1.47 -5.27
C GLN A 57 13.55 2.12 -4.17
N VAL A 58 13.24 1.34 -3.13
CA VAL A 58 12.57 1.81 -1.92
C VAL A 58 13.50 1.63 -0.73
N ILE A 59 13.62 2.66 0.11
CA ILE A 59 14.21 2.56 1.44
C ILE A 59 13.07 2.81 2.44
N GLY A 60 12.87 1.87 3.35
CA GLY A 60 11.85 1.93 4.38
C GLY A 60 12.18 1.01 5.54
N TYR A 61 11.30 0.98 6.53
CA TYR A 61 11.40 0.09 7.68
C TYR A 61 10.08 -0.67 7.82
N VAL A 62 10.16 -1.99 7.92
CA VAL A 62 9.01 -2.89 8.11
C VAL A 62 9.08 -3.54 9.48
N GLY A 63 7.93 -4.00 9.97
CA GLY A 63 7.84 -4.77 11.22
C GLY A 63 8.45 -6.16 11.10
N SER A 64 8.42 -6.93 12.20
CA SER A 64 8.83 -8.34 12.24
C SER A 64 7.62 -9.30 12.25
N ASP A 65 6.44 -8.83 11.84
CA ASP A 65 5.21 -9.61 11.79
C ASP A 65 5.11 -10.45 10.50
N SER A 66 4.11 -11.33 10.43
CA SER A 66 3.87 -12.18 9.26
C SER A 66 3.18 -11.45 8.10
N LEU A 67 3.05 -10.12 8.17
CA LEU A 67 2.47 -9.28 7.13
C LEU A 67 3.51 -8.76 6.14
N GLN A 68 4.80 -9.03 6.40
CA GLN A 68 5.92 -8.78 5.48
C GLN A 68 5.80 -9.58 4.18
#